data_AF-A0A4R5ATE5-F1
#
_entry.id   AF-A0A4R5ATE5-F1
#
_cell.length_a   1.000
_cell.length_b   1.000
_cell.length_c   1.000
_cell.angle_alpha   90.00
_cell.angle_beta   90.00
_cell.angle_gamma   90.00
#
_symmetry.space_group_name_H-M   'P 1'
#
loop_
_entity.id
_entity.type
_entity.pdbx_description
1 polymer ?
#
loop_
_entity_poly.entity_id
_entity_poly.type
_entity_poly.pdbx_seq_one_letter_code
_entity_poly.pdbx_strand_id
1 'polypeptide(L)' 'MPLARAPVSHHGSHEEQRDRGRAARDAGISLDTLRNIERGAIAVPAFSTVASLARVLDLGLTALARTLEDFDDPAAELAG' A
#
# COMPACT_ATOMS: atom_id res chain seq x y z
N MET A 1 26.20 -22.11 -27.38
CA MET A 1 26.95 -21.14 -26.56
C MET A 1 25.94 -20.47 -25.61
N PRO A 2 25.93 -20.75 -24.29
CA PRO A 2 24.93 -20.17 -23.41
C PRO A 2 25.32 -18.75 -23.03
N LEU A 3 24.39 -17.80 -23.15
CA LEU A 3 24.54 -16.43 -22.68
C LEU A 3 24.57 -16.43 -21.15
N ALA A 4 25.61 -15.86 -20.57
CA ALA A 4 25.72 -15.67 -19.13
C ALA A 4 24.58 -14.77 -18.64
N ARG A 5 23.77 -15.26 -17.70
CA ARG A 5 22.74 -14.47 -17.01
C ARG A 5 23.45 -13.45 -16.12
N ALA A 6 23.30 -12.16 -16.42
CA ALA A 6 23.77 -11.09 -15.54
C ALA A 6 23.10 -11.22 -14.15
N PRO A 7 23.82 -10.93 -13.04
CA PRO A 7 23.24 -11.02 -11.71
C PRO A 7 22.16 -9.95 -11.53
N VAL A 8 20.95 -10.39 -11.18
CA VAL A 8 19.88 -9.51 -10.68
C VAL A 8 20.36 -8.85 -9.39
N SER A 9 20.55 -7.54 -9.45
CA SER A 9 21.06 -6.75 -8.34
C SER A 9 20.03 -6.72 -7.20
N HIS A 10 20.34 -7.36 -6.07
CA HIS A 10 19.50 -7.40 -4.87
C HIS A 10 19.50 -6.07 -4.06
N HIS A 11 20.06 -4.99 -4.63
CA HIS A 11 20.23 -3.71 -3.93
C HIS A 11 18.91 -2.93 -3.77
N GLY A 12 17.96 -3.08 -4.70
CA GLY A 12 16.68 -2.36 -4.66
C GLY A 12 15.79 -2.76 -3.47
N SER A 13 15.81 -4.03 -3.06
CA SER A 13 14.90 -4.55 -2.03
C SER A 13 15.16 -3.97 -0.65
N HIS A 14 16.42 -3.65 -0.32
CA HIS A 14 16.77 -3.08 0.98
C HIS A 14 16.45 -1.59 1.06
N GLU A 15 16.62 -0.86 -0.02
CA GLU A 15 16.28 0.57 -0.10
C GLU A 15 14.77 0.77 -0.10
N GLU A 16 14.05 0.02 -0.93
CA GLU A 16 12.58 0.02 -0.98
C GLU A 16 11.97 -0.40 0.38
N GLN A 17 12.62 -1.33 1.09
CA GLN A 17 12.19 -1.71 2.42
C GLN A 17 12.39 -0.60 3.46
N ARG A 18 13.46 0.19 3.34
CA ARG A 18 13.71 1.36 4.20
C ARG A 18 12.68 2.44 3.93
N ASP A 19 12.32 2.66 2.68
CA ASP A 19 11.29 3.64 2.29
C ASP A 19 9.92 3.26 2.85
N ARG A 20 9.52 1.99 2.73
CA ARG A 20 8.31 1.47 3.40
C ARG A 20 8.38 1.61 4.92
N GLY A 21 9.54 1.32 5.51
CA GLY A 21 9.76 1.46 6.95
C GLY A 21 9.60 2.90 7.43
N ARG A 22 10.07 3.87 6.63
CA ARG A 22 9.91 5.30 6.86
C ARG A 22 8.45 5.72 6.71
N ALA A 23 7.77 5.30 5.64
CA ALA A 23 6.36 5.60 5.43
C ALA A 23 5.47 5.08 6.56
N ALA A 24 5.70 3.84 7.03
CA ALA A 24 4.97 3.27 8.15
C ALA A 24 5.15 4.09 9.45
N ARG A 25 6.40 4.48 9.76
CA ARG A 25 6.71 5.31 10.92
C ARG A 25 6.04 6.69 10.84
N ASP A 26 6.15 7.35 9.70
CA ASP A 26 5.59 8.69 9.49
C ASP A 26 4.04 8.67 9.52
N ALA A 27 3.43 7.52 9.21
CA ALA A 27 1.99 7.27 9.30
C ALA A 27 1.54 6.75 10.67
N GLY A 28 2.45 6.54 11.62
CA GLY A 28 2.12 6.07 12.97
C GLY A 28 1.71 4.60 13.05
N ILE A 29 2.11 3.77 12.09
CA ILE A 29 1.82 2.33 12.07
C ILE A 29 3.10 1.49 12.05
N SER A 30 2.97 0.20 12.36
CA SER A 30 4.10 -0.71 12.22
C SER A 30 4.34 -1.08 10.75
N LEU A 31 5.58 -1.47 10.40
CA LEU A 31 5.88 -1.99 9.07
C LEU A 31 5.08 -3.27 8.76
N ASP A 32 4.81 -4.09 9.76
CA ASP A 32 3.97 -5.29 9.60
C ASP A 32 2.53 -4.91 9.26
N THR A 33 1.98 -3.90 9.94
CA THR A 33 0.67 -3.32 9.62
C THR A 33 0.62 -2.80 8.18
N LEU A 34 1.63 -2.07 7.74
CA LEU A 34 1.70 -1.59 6.36
C LEU A 34 1.71 -2.77 5.36
N ARG A 35 2.49 -3.82 5.62
CA ARG A 35 2.51 -5.04 4.79
C ARG A 35 1.17 -5.77 4.76
N ASN A 36 0.46 -5.82 5.88
CA ASN A 36 -0.86 -6.44 5.96
C ASN A 36 -1.89 -5.64 5.16
N ILE A 37 -1.80 -4.31 5.15
CA ILE A 37 -2.63 -3.45 4.29
C ILE A 37 -2.34 -3.73 2.81
N GLU A 38 -1.07 -3.72 2.42
CA GLU A 38 -0.65 -3.92 1.01
C GLU A 38 -1.05 -5.27 0.43
N ARG A 39 -1.14 -6.30 1.28
CA ARG A 39 -1.58 -7.65 0.89
C ARG A 39 -3.09 -7.86 1.02
N GLY A 40 -3.84 -6.87 1.48
CA GLY A 40 -5.27 -7.01 1.76
C GLY A 40 -5.59 -7.90 2.97
N ALA A 41 -4.61 -8.21 3.82
CA ALA A 41 -4.81 -9.01 5.05
C ALA A 41 -5.53 -8.23 6.16
N ILE A 42 -5.72 -6.92 5.99
CA ILE A 42 -6.60 -6.08 6.80
C ILE A 42 -7.75 -5.65 5.89
N ALA A 43 -8.89 -6.33 6.01
CA ALA A 43 -10.06 -6.08 5.17
C ALA A 43 -10.60 -4.65 5.31
N VAL A 44 -10.58 -4.10 6.53
CA VAL A 44 -11.07 -2.74 6.82
C VAL A 44 -10.10 -2.02 7.76
N PRO A 45 -9.09 -1.31 7.23
CA PRO A 45 -8.24 -0.47 8.06
C PRO A 45 -9.05 0.70 8.63
N ALA A 46 -8.70 1.14 9.85
CA ALA A 46 -9.34 2.32 10.44
C ALA A 46 -9.17 3.54 9.53
N PHE A 47 -10.19 4.41 9.46
CA PHE A 47 -10.14 5.62 8.63
C PHE A 47 -8.95 6.53 8.96
N SER A 48 -8.59 6.63 10.25
CA SER A 48 -7.41 7.36 10.70
C SER A 48 -6.10 6.82 10.12
N THR A 49 -6.00 5.50 9.92
CA THR A 49 -4.87 4.86 9.25
C THR A 49 -4.82 5.23 7.78
N VAL A 50 -5.95 5.19 7.08
CA VAL A 50 -6.06 5.60 5.66
C VAL A 50 -5.67 7.07 5.49
N ALA A 51 -6.22 7.96 6.32
CA ALA A 51 -5.91 9.39 6.29
C ALA A 51 -4.43 9.68 6.59
N SER A 52 -3.83 8.95 7.53
CA SER A 52 -2.42 9.13 7.88
C SER A 52 -1.49 8.68 6.75
N LEU A 53 -1.79 7.56 6.10
CA LEU A 53 -1.05 7.08 4.93
C LEU A 53 -1.19 8.05 3.76
N ALA A 54 -2.40 8.51 3.46
CA ALA A 54 -2.66 9.47 2.40
C ALA A 54 -1.84 10.76 2.60
N ARG A 55 -1.79 11.29 3.82
CA ARG A 55 -0.95 12.46 4.17
C ARG A 55 0.54 12.20 3.92
N VAL A 56 1.07 11.05 4.32
CA VAL A 56 2.50 10.72 4.18
C VAL A 56 2.90 10.54 2.71
N LEU A 57 1.99 10.02 1.90
CA LEU A 57 2.19 9.79 0.47
C LEU A 57 1.85 10.99 -0.41
N ASP A 58 1.47 12.13 0.19
CA ASP A 58 1.00 13.33 -0.50
C ASP A 58 -0.20 13.06 -1.45
N LEU A 59 -1.12 12.20 -0.98
CA LEU A 59 -2.33 11.82 -1.70
C LEU A 59 -3.56 12.44 -1.04
N GLY A 60 -4.37 13.15 -1.82
CA GLY A 60 -5.67 13.63 -1.34
C GLY A 60 -6.68 12.48 -1.21
N LEU A 61 -7.42 12.41 -0.11
CA LEU A 61 -8.42 11.35 0.12
C LEU A 61 -9.51 11.29 -0.97
N THR A 62 -9.93 12.44 -1.51
CA THR A 62 -10.86 12.48 -2.64
C THR A 62 -10.24 11.94 -3.92
N ALA A 63 -8.94 12.16 -4.15
CA ALA A 63 -8.23 11.58 -5.29
C ALA A 63 -8.12 10.06 -5.11
N LEU A 64 -7.75 9.60 -3.92
CA LEU A 64 -7.70 8.19 -3.57
C LEU A 64 -9.04 7.49 -3.81
N ALA A 65 -10.16 8.06 -3.32
CA ALA A 65 -11.49 7.47 -3.50
C ALA A 65 -11.90 7.35 -4.98
N ARG A 66 -11.54 8.33 -5.82
CA ARG A 66 -11.84 8.30 -7.27
C ARG A 66 -11.01 7.28 -8.05
N THR A 67 -9.81 6.97 -7.59
CA THR A 67 -8.97 5.94 -8.25
C THR A 67 -9.48 4.52 -7.98
N LEU A 68 -10.37 4.35 -7.01
CA LEU A 68 -10.76 3.08 -6.44
C LEU A 68 -12.14 2.58 -6.95
N GLU A 69 -12.61 3.04 -8.11
CA GLU A 69 -13.92 2.70 -8.70
C GLU A 69 -14.17 1.19 -8.95
N ASP A 70 -13.22 0.31 -8.64
CA ASP A 70 -13.27 -1.14 -8.85
C ASP A 70 -13.26 -1.97 -7.56
N PHE A 71 -13.39 -1.35 -6.37
CA PHE A 71 -13.75 -2.12 -5.18
C PHE A 71 -15.22 -2.50 -5.30
N ASP A 72 -15.47 -3.75 -5.69
CA ASP A 72 -16.77 -4.45 -5.72
C ASP A 72 -17.83 -3.68 -4.92
N ASP A 73 -18.76 -3.03 -5.62
CA ASP A 73 -19.71 -2.09 -5.02
C ASP A 73 -20.62 -2.84 -4.05
N PRO A 74 -20.37 -2.80 -2.74
CA PRO A 74 -21.17 -3.57 -1.79
C PRO A 74 -22.55 -2.91 -1.62
N ALA A 75 -22.71 -1.64 -2.02
CA ALA A 75 -24.01 -0.98 -2.05
C ALA A 75 -24.85 -1.44 -3.25
N ALA A 76 -24.23 -1.83 -4.37
CA ALA A 76 -24.92 -2.51 -5.46
C ALA A 76 -25.40 -3.91 -5.04
N GLU A 77 -24.62 -4.65 -4.24
CA GLU A 77 -25.04 -5.93 -3.65
C GLU A 77 -26.20 -5.78 -2.64
N LEU A 78 -26.24 -4.69 -1.87
CA LEU A 78 -27.29 -4.42 -0.89
C LEU A 78 -28.57 -3.79 -1.49
N ALA A 79 -28.51 -3.36 -2.75
CA ALA A 79 -29.64 -2.77 -3.48
C ALA A 79 -30.40 -3.76 -4.37
N GLY A 80 -29.96 -5.04 -4.42
CA GLY A 80 -30.67 -6.16 -5.06
C GLY A 80 -31.48 -7.00 -4.08
#